data_AF-A0A2U3EPX4-F1
#
_entry.id   AF-A0A2U3EPX4-F1
#
_cell.length_a   1.000
_cell.length_b   1.000
_cell.length_c   1.000
_cell.angle_alpha   90.00
_cell.angle_beta   90.00
_cell.angle_gamma   90.00
#
_symmetry.space_group_name_H-M   'P 1'
#
loop_
_entity.id
_entity.type
_entity.pdbx_description
1 polymer ?
#
loop_
_entity_poly.entity_id
_entity_poly.type
_entity_poly.pdbx_seq_one_letter_code
_entity_poly.pdbx_strand_id
1 'polypeptide(L)'
;MKTRVAQVGPHRVQKNHCVVIFEEAHGEIESFPVDAARSVPRMWHGAALAAMHTRMAAKAGAADNTILMRSHVNRMFTLHLHVHGHELRTLSPFPLLRPLCELKCGPRVVFLHHQQPPRTSRQLDSRSANAKSSNRSQRMAAAAAEPAMGAAHQEGVSIPPLFTTNPPIRDALQTESSLLQDETIEECLPFLAAQGEGHEKHNAHGVPHLYRDRHVKFLHKQLGLLPAMFKAADPSRPWIFYWCLAGMSLLGEDVAPYRARLMETVRPMQNETGGFAGGFGQTSHLATTYATVLALALVGGDDAYDVIDRRGMWKWLCSLKQPDGGFQMAVGGEEDVRGAYCAAVLISLLNIPLELSPDSPARASGHTDLFSGLGEWVRRCQTYEGGVSAKPGVEAHGAYAFCALGCLSILDSPHRSIPKYLDVPRLLSWLSARQYAPEGGFSGRTNKLVDGCYSHWVGGCWPLIEAALYGPAAPAADCTPMQADDSLFSRNALIRYILCCGQDLSKRGGLRDKPSKYSDAYHTCYVLSGLSSAQHKWTFVSARAGAAVLDGDVWSVSPHVKGEQIFDEEDRVCTTHPVFVIPQHKAESCQKYFASKQGF
;
A
#
# COMPACT_ATOMS: atom_id res chain seq x y z
N MET A 1 58.19 17.04 -13.92
CA MET A 1 56.86 17.45 -14.43
C MET A 1 55.84 17.20 -13.32
N LYS A 2 55.05 18.21 -12.98
CA LYS A 2 54.27 18.32 -11.73
C LYS A 2 53.10 17.32 -11.69
N THR A 3 53.03 16.51 -10.64
CA THR A 3 51.84 15.75 -10.23
C THR A 3 50.86 16.69 -9.56
N ARG A 4 49.67 16.88 -10.16
CA ARG A 4 48.53 17.51 -9.48
C ARG A 4 47.75 16.43 -8.73
N VAL A 5 47.72 16.57 -7.41
CA VAL A 5 46.81 15.89 -6.50
C VAL A 5 45.45 16.57 -6.64
N ALA A 6 44.41 15.82 -6.99
CA ALA A 6 43.02 16.25 -6.82
C ALA A 6 42.48 15.63 -5.53
N GLN A 7 42.09 16.49 -4.59
CA GLN A 7 41.40 16.12 -3.35
C GLN A 7 40.03 15.55 -3.70
N VAL A 8 39.76 14.32 -3.28
CA VAL A 8 38.42 13.73 -3.24
C VAL A 8 37.80 14.08 -1.89
N GLY A 9 36.72 14.86 -1.90
CA GLY A 9 35.92 15.16 -0.70
C GLY A 9 35.19 13.91 -0.17
N PRO A 10 34.70 13.93 1.07
CA PRO A 10 34.14 12.74 1.71
C PRO A 10 32.85 12.31 1.00
N HIS A 11 32.88 11.15 0.36
CA HIS A 11 31.68 10.46 -0.11
C HIS A 11 30.77 10.15 1.07
N ARG A 12 29.60 10.80 1.12
CA ARG A 12 28.47 10.38 1.94
C ARG A 12 28.04 9.00 1.44
N VAL A 13 28.39 7.96 2.20
CA VAL A 13 27.83 6.61 2.00
C VAL A 13 26.36 6.68 2.45
N GLN A 14 25.46 6.94 1.51
CA GLN A 14 24.04 6.70 1.74
C GLN A 14 23.86 5.19 1.86
N LYS A 15 23.48 4.72 3.05
CA LYS A 15 23.14 3.31 3.27
C LYS A 15 21.87 3.00 2.50
N ASN A 16 22.00 2.26 1.40
CA ASN A 16 20.89 1.68 0.65
C ASN A 16 20.06 0.79 1.59
N HIS A 17 18.90 1.28 2.03
CA HIS A 17 17.84 0.47 2.60
C HIS A 17 16.76 0.36 1.54
N CYS A 18 16.89 -0.64 0.66
CA CYS A 18 15.76 -1.12 -0.12
C CYS A 18 15.04 -2.14 0.77
N VAL A 19 14.37 -1.65 1.82
CA VAL A 19 13.43 -2.44 2.60
C VAL A 19 12.16 -2.43 1.77
N VAL A 20 11.90 -3.53 1.05
CA VAL A 20 10.52 -3.86 0.69
C VAL A 20 9.77 -3.82 2.01
N ILE A 21 8.77 -2.95 2.15
CA ILE A 21 8.02 -2.78 3.40
C ILE A 21 7.25 -4.07 3.68
N PHE A 22 7.94 -5.00 4.33
CA PHE A 22 7.43 -5.78 5.42
C PHE A 22 8.19 -5.25 6.63
N GLU A 23 7.59 -4.32 7.38
CA GLU A 23 8.16 -3.92 8.67
C GLU A 23 8.33 -5.19 9.51
N GLU A 24 9.58 -5.52 9.86
CA GLU A 24 9.88 -6.45 10.93
C GLU A 24 9.24 -5.86 12.20
N ALA A 25 8.22 -6.53 12.72
CA ALA A 25 7.76 -6.29 14.07
C ALA A 25 8.95 -6.58 15.00
N HIS A 26 9.49 -5.56 15.65
CA HIS A 26 10.42 -5.74 16.75
C HIS A 26 9.71 -6.51 17.86
N GLY A 27 9.90 -7.84 17.88
CA GLY A 27 9.66 -8.67 19.05
C GLY A 27 10.82 -8.50 20.02
N GLU A 28 10.53 -8.00 21.21
CA GLU A 28 11.47 -8.07 22.32
C GLU A 28 11.80 -9.54 22.60
N ILE A 29 13.10 -9.88 22.52
CA ILE A 29 13.61 -11.17 22.96
C ILE A 29 13.55 -11.15 24.49
N GLU A 30 12.51 -11.74 25.07
CA GLU A 30 12.53 -12.13 26.48
C GLU A 30 13.48 -13.32 26.65
N SER A 31 14.58 -13.07 27.36
CA SER A 31 15.49 -14.09 27.84
C SER A 31 14.82 -14.92 28.94
N PHE A 32 14.46 -16.17 28.66
CA PHE A 32 14.05 -17.11 29.71
C PHE A 32 15.26 -17.67 30.45
N PRO A 33 15.26 -17.68 31.79
CA PRO A 33 16.29 -18.34 32.57
C PRO A 33 16.11 -19.87 32.53
N VAL A 34 17.21 -20.57 32.26
CA VAL A 34 17.35 -22.01 32.41
C VAL A 34 17.48 -22.33 33.90
N ASP A 35 16.49 -23.02 34.47
CA ASP A 35 16.68 -23.95 35.60
C ASP A 35 15.39 -24.71 35.91
N ALA A 36 15.38 -26.03 35.65
CA ALA A 36 14.77 -27.04 36.52
C ALA A 36 15.04 -28.45 35.95
N ALA A 37 15.95 -29.16 36.60
CA ALA A 37 16.24 -30.56 36.39
C ALA A 37 15.21 -31.50 37.06
N ARG A 38 15.24 -32.77 36.63
CA ARG A 38 14.56 -34.01 37.12
C ARG A 38 13.33 -34.38 36.28
N SER A 39 13.16 -35.58 35.72
CA SER A 39 13.75 -36.91 36.00
C SER A 39 13.32 -37.93 34.92
N VAL A 40 13.92 -39.15 34.95
CA VAL A 40 13.48 -40.45 34.32
C VAL A 40 14.24 -40.83 33.00
N PRO A 41 14.65 -42.10 32.74
CA PRO A 41 16.04 -42.53 32.89
C PRO A 41 16.69 -43.15 31.61
N ARG A 42 17.99 -43.44 31.76
CA ARG A 42 18.93 -44.06 30.82
C ARG A 42 18.43 -45.34 30.12
N MET A 43 18.74 -45.47 28.83
CA MET A 43 19.20 -46.74 28.26
C MET A 43 20.16 -46.59 27.05
N TRP A 44 21.44 -46.89 27.31
CA TRP A 44 22.44 -47.65 26.53
C TRP A 44 22.87 -47.29 25.07
N HIS A 45 24.15 -46.90 24.99
CA HIS A 45 25.29 -47.43 24.19
C HIS A 45 25.54 -47.11 22.69
N GLY A 46 26.82 -46.72 22.44
CA GLY A 46 27.59 -46.97 21.21
C GLY A 46 27.99 -45.69 20.44
N ALA A 47 29.05 -44.94 20.79
CA ALA A 47 30.49 -45.18 20.63
C ALA A 47 31.08 -44.92 19.21
N ALA A 48 32.16 -44.10 19.21
CA ALA A 48 33.26 -43.96 18.23
C ALA A 48 33.04 -43.07 16.99
N LEU A 49 33.97 -42.22 16.51
CA LEU A 49 35.34 -41.79 16.89
C LEU A 49 35.62 -40.48 16.07
N ALA A 50 36.18 -39.40 16.65
CA ALA A 50 37.55 -38.85 16.43
C ALA A 50 37.99 -38.63 14.94
N ALA A 51 38.68 -37.57 14.51
CA ALA A 51 39.31 -36.39 15.11
C ALA A 51 39.87 -35.50 13.95
N MET A 52 40.09 -34.20 14.17
CA MET A 52 41.41 -33.58 13.95
C MET A 52 41.51 -32.15 14.52
N HIS A 53 42.68 -31.87 15.08
CA HIS A 53 43.05 -30.78 15.99
C HIS A 53 43.64 -29.54 15.27
N THR A 54 43.25 -28.36 15.76
CA THR A 54 44.07 -27.22 16.28
C THR A 54 45.35 -26.77 15.56
N ARG A 55 45.48 -25.44 15.30
CA ARG A 55 46.54 -24.54 15.84
C ARG A 55 46.57 -23.16 15.15
N MET A 56 46.37 -22.08 15.90
CA MET A 56 47.43 -21.14 16.38
C MET A 56 46.82 -19.81 16.84
N ALA A 57 47.31 -19.36 17.99
CA ALA A 57 46.96 -18.10 18.64
C ALA A 57 48.15 -17.13 18.65
N ALA A 58 47.82 -15.87 18.93
CA ALA A 58 48.63 -14.80 19.51
C ALA A 58 49.38 -13.83 18.58
N LYS A 59 48.90 -12.56 18.59
CA LYS A 59 49.72 -11.42 19.01
C LYS A 59 48.86 -10.35 19.66
N ALA A 60 49.22 -9.99 20.89
CA ALA A 60 48.64 -8.95 21.71
C ALA A 60 49.33 -7.59 21.46
N GLY A 61 48.63 -6.51 21.79
CA GLY A 61 49.17 -5.16 21.92
C GLY A 61 48.10 -4.25 22.53
N ALA A 62 48.22 -4.00 23.84
CA ALA A 62 47.31 -3.19 24.65
C ALA A 62 47.65 -1.69 24.62
N ALA A 63 46.64 -0.85 24.86
CA ALA A 63 46.79 0.48 25.46
C ALA A 63 45.50 0.86 26.20
N ASP A 64 45.66 1.28 27.46
CA ASP A 64 44.67 1.64 28.48
C ASP A 64 43.89 2.95 28.22
N ASN A 65 42.63 3.02 28.69
CA ASN A 65 42.20 3.80 29.88
C ASN A 65 40.67 4.06 29.91
N THR A 66 40.01 3.35 30.81
CA THR A 66 39.04 3.80 31.85
C THR A 66 38.10 5.03 31.65
N ILE A 67 36.80 4.74 31.86
CA ILE A 67 35.87 5.31 32.87
C ILE A 67 34.67 6.21 32.45
N LEU A 68 33.50 5.74 32.96
CA LEU A 68 32.22 6.38 33.35
C LEU A 68 31.16 6.78 32.29
N MET A 69 30.04 6.05 32.30
CA MET A 69 28.72 6.69 32.28
C MET A 69 27.85 6.14 33.41
N ARG A 70 27.35 7.07 34.23
CA ARG A 70 26.45 6.86 35.36
C ARG A 70 25.02 6.62 34.85
N SER A 71 24.37 5.58 35.36
CA SER A 71 22.91 5.40 35.28
C SER A 71 22.22 6.29 36.32
N HIS A 72 21.20 7.04 35.91
CA HIS A 72 20.19 7.59 36.82
C HIS A 72 18.90 6.80 36.65
N VAL A 73 18.52 6.10 37.72
CA VAL A 73 17.26 5.37 37.86
C VAL A 73 16.28 6.32 38.55
N ASN A 74 15.19 6.68 37.86
CA ASN A 74 14.00 7.24 38.50
C ASN A 74 12.94 6.15 38.62
N ARG A 75 12.69 5.71 39.86
CA ARG A 75 11.56 4.84 40.22
C ARG A 75 10.34 5.73 40.48
N MET A 76 9.22 5.44 39.80
CA MET A 76 7.89 5.83 40.28
C MET A 76 7.13 4.56 40.69
N PHE A 77 6.62 4.58 41.92
CA PHE A 77 5.78 3.56 42.52
C PHE A 77 4.37 3.59 41.89
N THR A 78 3.80 2.42 41.59
CA THR A 78 2.36 2.26 41.35
C THR A 78 1.77 1.43 42.48
N LEU A 79 0.71 1.96 43.09
CA LEU A 79 -0.03 1.41 44.22
C LEU A 79 -1.04 0.36 43.70
N HIS A 80 -0.95 -0.89 44.17
CA HIS A 80 -1.96 -1.91 43.92
C HIS A 80 -3.06 -1.84 45.00
N LEU A 81 -4.31 -1.67 44.56
CA LEU A 81 -5.51 -1.90 45.37
C LEU A 81 -6.11 -3.26 44.97
N HIS A 82 -6.06 -4.19 45.91
CA HIS A 82 -6.74 -5.49 45.88
C HIS A 82 -8.17 -5.32 46.42
N VAL A 83 -9.16 -5.89 45.75
CA VAL A 83 -10.51 -6.12 46.31
C VAL A 83 -10.85 -7.60 46.12
N HIS A 84 -11.12 -8.29 47.22
CA HIS A 84 -11.52 -9.69 47.28
C HIS A 84 -13.05 -9.83 47.34
N GLY A 85 -13.58 -10.76 46.53
CA GLY A 85 -14.53 -11.80 46.93
C GLY A 85 -16.01 -11.44 47.18
N HIS A 86 -16.93 -12.06 46.43
CA HIS A 86 -17.73 -13.23 46.90
C HIS A 86 -18.74 -13.70 45.84
N GLU A 87 -18.90 -15.04 45.76
CA GLU A 87 -19.87 -15.79 44.95
C GLU A 87 -21.32 -15.66 45.47
N LEU A 88 -22.34 -15.85 44.61
CA LEU A 88 -23.22 -17.05 44.61
C LEU A 88 -24.49 -16.90 43.72
N ARG A 89 -24.73 -17.98 42.93
CA ARG A 89 -25.99 -18.66 42.56
C ARG A 89 -27.02 -18.03 41.59
N THR A 90 -27.08 -18.68 40.42
CA THR A 90 -28.24 -19.27 39.70
C THR A 90 -29.64 -18.66 39.87
N LEU A 91 -30.29 -18.31 38.75
CA LEU A 91 -31.64 -18.75 38.33
C LEU A 91 -31.99 -18.23 36.91
N SER A 92 -32.64 -19.07 36.11
CA SER A 92 -33.41 -18.82 34.87
C SER A 92 -34.76 -19.55 35.06
N PRO A 93 -35.92 -19.25 34.39
CA PRO A 93 -36.09 -18.78 32.99
C PRO A 93 -37.26 -17.78 32.66
N PHE A 94 -37.19 -17.15 31.46
CA PHE A 94 -38.26 -16.75 30.47
C PHE A 94 -39.53 -15.93 30.88
N PRO A 95 -40.39 -15.39 29.96
CA PRO A 95 -40.24 -14.91 28.56
C PRO A 95 -41.00 -13.55 28.25
N LEU A 96 -41.04 -13.16 26.96
CA LEU A 96 -42.08 -12.36 26.23
C LEU A 96 -42.13 -10.82 26.31
N LEU A 97 -41.80 -10.12 25.19
CA LEU A 97 -42.72 -9.30 24.35
C LEU A 97 -41.97 -8.31 23.41
N ARG A 98 -42.30 -8.37 22.11
CA ARG A 98 -42.12 -7.31 21.07
C ARG A 98 -43.35 -6.36 21.10
N PRO A 99 -43.47 -5.31 20.25
CA PRO A 99 -42.52 -4.32 19.74
C PRO A 99 -43.04 -2.87 19.97
N LEU A 100 -42.22 -1.83 19.74
CA LEU A 100 -42.73 -0.47 19.50
C LEU A 100 -41.93 0.26 18.41
N CYS A 101 -42.69 0.84 17.48
CA CYS A 101 -42.28 1.58 16.29
C CYS A 101 -41.62 2.93 16.60
N GLU A 102 -40.78 3.33 15.63
CA GLU A 102 -40.55 4.68 15.09
C GLU A 102 -40.35 5.87 16.04
N LEU A 103 -39.15 6.46 15.95
CA LEU A 103 -38.99 7.91 15.81
C LEU A 103 -37.69 8.23 15.07
N LYS A 104 -37.86 8.67 13.81
CA LYS A 104 -36.83 9.27 12.97
C LYS A 104 -36.47 10.64 13.54
N CYS A 105 -35.21 10.83 13.93
CA CYS A 105 -34.60 12.16 14.09
C CYS A 105 -33.20 12.11 13.47
N GLY A 106 -33.08 12.56 12.22
CA GLY A 106 -31.80 12.90 11.61
C GLY A 106 -31.32 14.28 12.09
N PRO A 107 -30.01 14.51 12.23
CA PRO A 107 -29.50 15.81 12.65
C PRO A 107 -29.61 16.84 11.51
N ARG A 108 -30.28 17.97 11.80
CA ARG A 108 -30.25 19.18 10.95
C ARG A 108 -29.00 19.99 11.32
N VAL A 109 -28.06 20.12 10.39
CA VAL A 109 -26.97 21.10 10.46
C VAL A 109 -27.42 22.35 9.72
N VAL A 110 -27.50 23.47 10.45
CA VAL A 110 -27.83 24.80 9.90
C VAL A 110 -26.52 25.51 9.57
N PHE A 111 -26.29 25.81 8.29
CA PHE A 111 -25.19 26.67 7.87
C PHE A 111 -25.61 28.14 7.95
N LEU A 112 -24.87 28.92 8.73
CA LEU A 112 -25.00 30.38 8.78
C LEU A 112 -24.27 30.98 7.57
N HIS A 113 -25.04 31.58 6.66
CA HIS A 113 -24.50 32.48 5.64
C HIS A 113 -23.92 33.74 6.29
N HIS A 114 -22.66 34.05 6.02
CA HIS A 114 -22.07 35.37 6.30
C HIS A 114 -21.87 36.16 5.01
N GLN A 115 -22.46 37.34 5.03
CA GLN A 115 -22.55 38.32 3.96
C GLN A 115 -21.20 39.02 3.73
N GLN A 116 -20.89 39.33 2.48
CA GLN A 116 -19.77 40.19 2.09
C GLN A 116 -19.96 41.63 2.60
N PRO A 117 -18.89 42.33 3.03
CA PRO A 117 -18.94 43.77 3.25
C PRO A 117 -18.70 44.57 1.95
N PRO A 118 -19.22 45.81 1.84
CA PRO A 118 -19.28 46.57 0.60
C PRO A 118 -17.96 47.27 0.25
N ARG A 119 -17.75 47.44 -1.07
CA ARG A 119 -16.73 48.31 -1.68
C ARG A 119 -16.96 49.77 -1.27
N THR A 120 -15.90 50.44 -0.81
CA THR A 120 -15.86 51.91 -0.77
C THR A 120 -14.61 52.42 -1.50
N SER A 121 -14.87 53.25 -2.49
CA SER A 121 -13.91 54.04 -3.25
C SER A 121 -13.52 55.29 -2.48
N ARG A 122 -12.21 55.55 -2.31
CA ARG A 122 -11.68 56.90 -2.12
C ARG A 122 -10.35 57.05 -2.85
N GLN A 123 -10.39 57.79 -3.95
CA GLN A 123 -9.24 58.54 -4.49
C GLN A 123 -8.84 59.61 -3.47
N LEU A 124 -7.54 59.78 -3.27
CA LEU A 124 -6.94 61.04 -2.81
C LEU A 124 -5.53 61.13 -3.40
N ASP A 125 -5.37 62.05 -4.34
CA ASP A 125 -4.11 62.59 -4.82
C ASP A 125 -3.42 63.40 -3.72
N SER A 126 -2.09 63.28 -3.58
CA SER A 126 -1.22 64.45 -3.44
C SER A 126 0.28 64.11 -3.52
N ARG A 127 0.88 64.57 -4.62
CA ARG A 127 2.11 65.38 -4.75
C ARG A 127 3.45 64.89 -4.19
N SER A 128 4.40 65.00 -5.12
CA SER A 128 5.86 64.88 -5.07
C SER A 128 6.60 65.65 -3.97
N ALA A 129 7.75 65.12 -3.57
CA ALA A 129 8.96 65.92 -3.38
C ALA A 129 10.20 65.15 -3.88
N ASN A 130 10.91 65.81 -4.79
CA ASN A 130 12.19 65.46 -5.38
C ASN A 130 13.32 65.67 -4.36
N ALA A 131 14.33 64.80 -4.33
CA ALA A 131 15.69 65.18 -3.99
C ALA A 131 16.68 64.34 -4.80
N LYS A 132 17.36 65.02 -5.72
CA LYS A 132 18.44 64.53 -6.59
C LYS A 132 19.79 64.67 -5.90
N SER A 133 20.77 64.00 -6.54
CA SER A 133 22.20 64.29 -6.63
C SER A 133 23.07 63.35 -5.78
N SER A 134 24.20 62.80 -6.26
CA SER A 134 24.92 62.98 -7.53
C SER A 134 25.96 61.87 -7.75
N ASN A 135 26.19 61.54 -9.04
CA ASN A 135 27.46 61.31 -9.75
C ASN A 135 28.58 60.46 -9.10
N ARG A 136 29.34 59.59 -9.81
CA ARG A 136 29.95 59.79 -11.14
C ARG A 136 30.61 58.48 -11.64
N SER A 137 30.32 58.13 -12.90
CA SER A 137 31.14 57.49 -13.96
C SER A 137 32.39 56.63 -13.66
N GLN A 138 32.51 55.48 -14.34
CA GLN A 138 33.49 55.29 -15.43
C GLN A 138 33.21 54.04 -16.32
N ARG A 139 33.36 54.26 -17.64
CA ARG A 139 33.42 53.36 -18.81
C ARG A 139 34.59 52.33 -18.67
N MET A 140 34.78 51.23 -19.40
CA MET A 140 34.25 50.63 -20.63
C MET A 140 34.88 49.22 -20.75
N ALA A 141 34.19 48.22 -21.32
CA ALA A 141 34.75 47.29 -22.31
C ALA A 141 33.65 46.34 -22.81
N ALA A 142 33.43 46.36 -24.12
CA ALA A 142 32.52 45.49 -24.84
C ALA A 142 33.20 44.16 -25.18
N ALA A 143 32.45 43.06 -25.08
CA ALA A 143 32.63 41.88 -25.91
C ALA A 143 31.24 41.29 -26.17
N ALA A 144 30.85 41.33 -27.43
CA ALA A 144 29.58 40.83 -27.93
C ALA A 144 29.52 39.31 -27.83
N ALA A 145 28.42 38.79 -27.29
CA ALA A 145 27.93 37.45 -27.55
C ALA A 145 26.42 37.61 -27.83
N GLU A 146 26.01 37.17 -29.02
CA GLU A 146 24.61 37.18 -29.44
C GLU A 146 23.74 36.40 -28.45
N PRO A 147 22.54 36.89 -28.08
CA PRO A 147 21.57 36.05 -27.39
C PRO A 147 21.00 35.07 -28.41
N ALA A 148 21.28 33.79 -28.20
CA ALA A 148 20.56 32.71 -28.83
C ALA A 148 19.05 32.95 -28.65
N MET A 149 18.32 32.82 -29.75
CA MET A 149 16.88 33.01 -29.83
C MET A 149 16.16 32.33 -28.67
N GLY A 150 15.26 33.09 -28.05
CA GLY A 150 14.54 32.72 -26.86
C GLY A 150 13.86 31.35 -26.99
N ALA A 151 13.96 30.59 -25.90
CA ALA A 151 13.00 29.53 -25.63
C ALA A 151 11.60 30.12 -25.76
N ALA A 152 10.82 29.56 -26.67
CA ALA A 152 9.40 29.84 -26.74
C ALA A 152 8.80 29.47 -25.38
N HIS A 153 8.49 30.47 -24.55
CA HIS A 153 7.55 30.29 -23.45
C HIS A 153 6.25 29.80 -24.10
N GLN A 154 5.83 28.58 -23.79
CA GLN A 154 4.50 28.10 -24.17
C GLN A 154 3.47 28.97 -23.43
N GLU A 155 3.00 30.03 -24.08
CA GLU A 155 1.80 30.76 -23.66
C GLU A 155 0.62 29.79 -23.66
N GLY A 156 0.03 29.52 -22.49
CA GLY A 156 -1.22 28.75 -22.38
C GLY A 156 -1.31 27.72 -21.25
N VAL A 157 -0.22 27.39 -20.55
CA VAL A 157 -0.26 26.42 -19.44
C VAL A 157 -0.75 27.09 -18.15
N SER A 158 -1.94 26.71 -17.70
CA SER A 158 -2.51 27.17 -16.42
C SER A 158 -2.49 26.05 -15.39
N ILE A 159 -1.51 26.06 -14.49
CA ILE A 159 -1.44 25.13 -13.37
C ILE A 159 -2.16 25.76 -12.16
N PRO A 160 -3.14 25.06 -11.54
CA PRO A 160 -3.83 25.59 -10.37
C PRO A 160 -2.86 25.96 -9.24
N PRO A 161 -3.06 27.11 -8.54
CA PRO A 161 -2.19 27.53 -7.43
C PRO A 161 -2.04 26.48 -6.32
N LEU A 162 -3.04 25.60 -6.17
CA LEU A 162 -3.02 24.47 -5.24
C LEU A 162 -1.79 23.57 -5.41
N PHE A 163 -1.23 23.46 -6.62
CA PHE A 163 -0.09 22.60 -6.96
C PHE A 163 1.23 23.37 -7.11
N THR A 164 1.22 24.69 -6.91
CA THR A 164 2.39 25.56 -7.10
C THR A 164 2.72 26.40 -5.86
N THR A 165 1.98 26.22 -4.76
CA THR A 165 2.16 26.99 -3.53
C THR A 165 2.09 26.10 -2.30
N ASN A 166 2.74 26.54 -1.22
CA ASN A 166 2.67 25.86 0.07
C ASN A 166 1.26 25.98 0.68
N PRO A 167 0.85 25.04 1.55
CA PRO A 167 -0.39 25.17 2.30
C PRO A 167 -0.42 26.50 3.08
N PRO A 168 -1.57 27.18 3.14
CA PRO A 168 -1.67 28.51 3.75
C PRO A 168 -1.51 28.48 5.28
N ILE A 169 -1.81 27.35 5.92
CA ILE A 169 -1.67 27.16 7.36
C ILE A 169 -0.33 26.48 7.62
N ARG A 170 0.53 27.15 8.40
CA ARG A 170 1.83 26.63 8.82
C ARG A 170 2.00 26.88 10.30
N ASP A 171 2.21 25.83 11.06
CA ASP A 171 2.47 25.93 12.49
C ASP A 171 3.85 26.53 12.74
N ALA A 172 3.97 27.36 13.78
CA ALA A 172 5.26 27.91 14.20
C ALA A 172 6.16 26.86 14.87
N LEU A 173 5.58 25.78 15.40
CA LEU A 173 6.32 24.68 16.02
C LEU A 173 6.98 23.82 14.94
N GLN A 174 8.31 23.82 14.93
CA GLN A 174 9.09 22.93 14.07
C GLN A 174 9.39 21.61 14.78
N THR A 175 9.14 20.52 14.07
CA THR A 175 9.44 19.15 14.48
C THR A 175 10.11 18.42 13.32
N GLU A 176 10.66 17.23 13.57
CA GLU A 176 11.15 16.38 12.48
C GLU A 176 10.07 16.11 11.42
N SER A 177 8.81 15.92 11.84
CA SER A 177 7.70 15.67 10.92
C SER A 177 7.42 16.88 10.02
N SER A 178 7.40 18.10 10.57
CA SER A 178 7.16 19.31 9.77
C SER A 178 8.32 19.61 8.84
N LEU A 179 9.57 19.39 9.28
CA LEU A 179 10.76 19.60 8.45
C LEU A 179 10.80 18.62 7.26
N LEU A 180 10.57 17.33 7.50
CA LEU A 180 10.51 16.34 6.42
C LEU A 180 9.34 16.60 5.44
N GLN A 181 8.21 17.10 5.96
CA GLN A 181 7.07 17.48 5.12
C GLN A 181 7.42 18.67 4.23
N ASP A 182 8.07 19.70 4.78
CA ASP A 182 8.54 20.85 4.01
C ASP A 182 9.56 20.44 2.94
N GLU A 183 10.56 19.62 3.29
CA GLU A 183 11.55 19.08 2.35
C GLU A 183 10.88 18.30 1.21
N THR A 184 9.84 17.52 1.52
CA THR A 184 9.10 16.74 0.52
C THR A 184 8.29 17.65 -0.42
N ILE A 185 7.67 18.71 0.11
CA ILE A 185 6.97 19.70 -0.70
C ILE A 185 7.96 20.42 -1.63
N GLU A 186 9.09 20.88 -1.09
CA GLU A 186 10.14 21.58 -1.85
C GLU A 186 10.70 20.71 -2.99
N GLU A 187 10.83 19.41 -2.76
CA GLU A 187 11.23 18.45 -3.79
C GLU A 187 10.15 18.23 -4.87
N CYS A 188 8.86 18.21 -4.51
CA CYS A 188 7.78 17.96 -5.46
C CYS A 188 7.41 19.19 -6.30
N LEU A 189 7.45 20.40 -5.71
CA LEU A 189 6.97 21.64 -6.33
C LEU A 189 7.53 21.91 -7.74
N PRO A 190 8.85 21.76 -8.01
CA PRO A 190 9.38 21.97 -9.36
C PRO A 190 8.72 21.07 -10.40
N PHE A 191 8.49 19.79 -10.08
CA PHE A 191 7.83 18.84 -10.99
C PHE A 191 6.36 19.19 -11.20
N LEU A 192 5.66 19.55 -10.13
CA LEU A 192 4.23 19.90 -10.17
C LEU A 192 3.96 21.19 -10.93
N ALA A 193 4.89 22.15 -10.87
CA ALA A 193 4.82 23.45 -11.54
C ALA A 193 5.36 23.43 -12.98
N ALA A 194 5.65 22.25 -13.55
CA ALA A 194 6.27 22.09 -14.86
C ALA A 194 7.62 22.83 -15.02
N GLN A 195 8.37 22.94 -13.92
CA GLN A 195 9.70 23.57 -13.85
C GLN A 195 10.83 22.57 -13.60
N GLY A 196 10.50 21.29 -13.37
CA GLY A 196 11.45 20.23 -13.09
C GLY A 196 12.25 19.81 -14.33
N GLU A 197 13.52 19.43 -14.13
CA GLU A 197 14.37 18.90 -15.20
C GLU A 197 13.75 17.65 -15.83
N GLY A 198 13.78 17.56 -17.17
CA GLY A 198 13.26 16.41 -17.92
C GLY A 198 11.76 16.42 -18.22
N HIS A 199 11.05 17.51 -17.88
CA HIS A 199 9.62 17.70 -18.17
C HIS A 199 9.35 18.76 -19.27
N GLU A 200 10.32 18.95 -20.17
CA GLU A 200 10.27 19.97 -21.24
C GLU A 200 9.08 19.83 -22.20
N LYS A 201 8.47 18.64 -22.24
CA LYS A 201 7.25 18.34 -23.00
C LYS A 201 6.13 17.98 -22.03
N HIS A 202 5.16 18.87 -21.93
CA HIS A 202 3.95 18.69 -21.15
C HIS A 202 2.73 19.05 -21.98
N ASN A 203 1.57 18.53 -21.59
CA ASN A 203 0.30 18.87 -22.20
C ASN A 203 -0.19 20.27 -21.78
N ALA A 204 -1.42 20.62 -22.18
CA ALA A 204 -2.04 21.91 -21.87
C ALA A 204 -2.20 22.20 -20.37
N HIS A 205 -2.18 21.17 -19.52
CA HIS A 205 -2.29 21.28 -18.07
C HIS A 205 -0.93 21.30 -17.36
N GLY A 206 0.18 21.32 -18.10
CA GLY A 206 1.52 21.26 -17.52
C GLY A 206 1.82 19.90 -16.89
N VAL A 207 1.19 18.83 -17.40
CA VAL A 207 1.42 17.45 -16.98
C VAL A 207 2.22 16.74 -18.08
N PRO A 208 3.32 16.03 -17.76
CA PRO A 208 4.06 15.25 -18.74
C PRO A 208 3.29 13.99 -19.15
N HIS A 209 3.58 13.47 -20.34
CA HIS A 209 3.09 12.16 -20.75
C HIS A 209 3.68 11.03 -19.89
N LEU A 210 3.00 9.89 -19.89
CA LEU A 210 3.48 8.64 -19.34
C LEU A 210 4.59 8.09 -20.24
N TYR A 211 5.80 7.90 -19.70
CA TYR A 211 6.93 7.34 -20.44
C TYR A 211 6.84 5.81 -20.60
N ARG A 212 5.74 5.33 -21.19
CA ARG A 212 5.34 3.92 -21.31
C ARG A 212 6.49 3.00 -21.70
N ASP A 213 7.17 3.29 -22.81
CA ASP A 213 8.29 2.48 -23.31
C ASP A 213 9.44 2.34 -22.29
N ARG A 214 9.70 3.37 -21.50
CA ARG A 214 10.75 3.32 -20.47
C ARG A 214 10.34 2.41 -19.33
N HIS A 215 9.09 2.48 -18.89
CA HIS A 215 8.56 1.64 -17.83
C HIS A 215 8.45 0.16 -18.28
N VAL A 216 8.04 -0.10 -19.53
CA VAL A 216 8.03 -1.46 -20.10
C VAL A 216 9.45 -2.04 -20.13
N LYS A 217 10.43 -1.30 -20.66
CA LYS A 217 11.85 -1.73 -20.68
C LYS A 217 12.39 -2.00 -19.27
N PHE A 218 12.02 -1.16 -18.30
CA PHE A 218 12.39 -1.35 -16.90
C PHE A 218 11.84 -2.69 -16.34
N LEU A 219 10.55 -2.97 -16.54
CA LEU A 219 9.90 -4.18 -16.03
C LEU A 219 10.46 -5.46 -16.67
N HIS A 220 10.71 -5.46 -17.99
CA HIS A 220 11.39 -6.57 -18.65
C HIS A 220 12.77 -6.84 -18.06
N LYS A 221 13.54 -5.78 -17.75
CA LYS A 221 14.87 -5.91 -17.13
C LYS A 221 14.78 -6.50 -15.73
N GLN A 222 13.76 -6.13 -14.95
CA GLN A 222 13.54 -6.65 -13.59
C GLN A 222 13.15 -8.15 -13.58
N LEU A 223 12.62 -8.67 -14.69
CA LEU A 223 12.39 -10.11 -14.91
C LEU A 223 13.62 -10.85 -15.49
N GLY A 224 14.75 -10.17 -15.63
CA GLY A 224 16.02 -10.75 -16.07
C GLY A 224 16.92 -11.17 -14.90
N LEU A 225 18.22 -11.23 -15.15
CA LEU A 225 19.23 -11.46 -14.11
C LEU A 225 19.41 -10.20 -13.25
N LEU A 226 19.18 -10.34 -11.95
CA LEU A 226 19.34 -9.27 -10.98
C LEU A 226 20.74 -9.29 -10.34
N PRO A 227 21.35 -8.13 -10.05
CA PRO A 227 22.66 -8.06 -9.38
C PRO A 227 22.64 -8.63 -7.96
N ALA A 228 23.79 -9.05 -7.45
CA ALA A 228 23.93 -9.68 -6.12
C ALA A 228 23.35 -8.86 -4.94
N MET A 229 23.25 -7.53 -5.07
CA MET A 229 22.61 -6.67 -4.07
C MET A 229 21.12 -7.00 -3.84
N PHE A 230 20.45 -7.69 -4.78
CA PHE A 230 19.08 -8.16 -4.63
C PHE A 230 18.95 -9.42 -3.76
N LYS A 231 20.04 -9.93 -3.18
CA LYS A 231 20.00 -11.09 -2.26
C LYS A 231 18.99 -10.91 -1.11
N ALA A 232 18.85 -9.68 -0.59
CA ALA A 232 17.86 -9.40 0.46
C ALA A 232 16.40 -9.61 -0.01
N ALA A 233 16.15 -9.53 -1.32
CA ALA A 233 14.84 -9.78 -1.92
C ALA A 233 14.64 -11.26 -2.34
N ASP A 234 15.55 -12.17 -1.98
CA ASP A 234 15.41 -13.60 -2.30
C ASP A 234 14.10 -14.21 -1.75
N PRO A 235 13.64 -13.91 -0.52
CA PRO A 235 12.34 -14.35 -0.04
C PRO A 235 11.14 -13.65 -0.71
N SER A 236 11.40 -12.64 -1.56
CA SER A 236 10.37 -11.84 -2.24
C SER A 236 10.40 -12.03 -3.76
N ARG A 237 11.03 -13.08 -4.29
CA ARG A 237 11.06 -13.32 -5.74
C ARG A 237 9.67 -13.41 -6.38
N PRO A 238 8.67 -14.12 -5.81
CA PRO A 238 7.30 -14.13 -6.31
C PRO A 238 6.69 -12.74 -6.47
N TRP A 239 7.01 -11.81 -5.57
CA TRP A 239 6.54 -10.44 -5.66
C TRP A 239 7.12 -9.71 -6.87
N ILE A 240 8.39 -9.92 -7.20
CA ILE A 240 9.00 -9.34 -8.40
C ILE A 240 8.29 -9.84 -9.66
N PHE A 241 7.91 -11.12 -9.71
CA PHE A 241 7.16 -11.67 -10.84
C PHE A 241 5.81 -10.98 -10.99
N TYR A 242 5.03 -10.94 -9.90
CA TYR A 242 3.73 -10.30 -9.89
C TYR A 242 3.82 -8.82 -10.26
N TRP A 243 4.67 -8.03 -9.60
CA TRP A 243 4.78 -6.60 -9.84
C TRP A 243 5.15 -6.28 -11.29
N CYS A 244 6.08 -7.03 -11.88
CA CYS A 244 6.47 -6.79 -13.26
C CYS A 244 5.37 -7.19 -14.25
N LEU A 245 4.75 -8.36 -14.07
CA LEU A 245 3.70 -8.84 -14.96
C LEU A 245 2.42 -7.99 -14.85
N ALA A 246 2.05 -7.56 -13.64
CA ALA A 246 0.93 -6.66 -13.41
C ALA A 246 1.20 -5.27 -14.00
N GLY A 247 2.39 -4.71 -13.77
CA GLY A 247 2.81 -3.44 -14.36
C GLY A 247 2.80 -3.46 -15.89
N MET A 248 3.31 -4.54 -16.50
CA MET A 248 3.29 -4.71 -17.96
C MET A 248 1.85 -4.84 -18.49
N SER A 249 0.99 -5.60 -17.81
CA SER A 249 -0.43 -5.71 -18.18
C SER A 249 -1.16 -4.37 -18.11
N LEU A 250 -0.86 -3.54 -17.10
CA LEU A 250 -1.39 -2.16 -16.98
C LEU A 250 -0.89 -1.26 -18.11
N LEU A 251 0.32 -1.49 -18.61
CA LEU A 251 0.88 -0.75 -19.75
C LEU A 251 0.41 -1.29 -21.11
N GLY A 252 -0.43 -2.33 -21.14
CA GLY A 252 -0.99 -2.91 -22.37
C GLY A 252 -0.13 -3.99 -23.02
N GLU A 253 0.92 -4.46 -22.35
CA GLU A 253 1.79 -5.53 -22.86
C GLU A 253 1.15 -6.92 -22.68
N ASP A 254 1.36 -7.82 -23.65
CA ASP A 254 1.02 -9.23 -23.49
C ASP A 254 2.09 -9.94 -22.64
N VAL A 255 1.64 -10.51 -21.52
CA VAL A 255 2.50 -11.23 -20.57
C VAL A 255 2.45 -12.75 -20.72
N ALA A 256 1.60 -13.28 -21.62
CA ALA A 256 1.53 -14.72 -21.89
C ALA A 256 2.89 -15.36 -22.29
N PRO A 257 3.81 -14.69 -23.00
CA PRO A 257 5.13 -15.25 -23.32
C PRO A 257 5.97 -15.63 -22.09
N TYR A 258 5.68 -15.09 -20.90
CA TYR A 258 6.37 -15.45 -19.66
C TYR A 258 5.89 -16.76 -19.01
N ARG A 259 4.78 -17.34 -19.50
CA ARG A 259 4.09 -18.47 -18.86
C ARG A 259 5.02 -19.65 -18.57
N ALA A 260 5.63 -20.22 -19.59
CA ALA A 260 6.46 -21.42 -19.45
C ALA A 260 7.60 -21.22 -18.44
N ARG A 261 8.29 -20.07 -18.54
CA ARG A 261 9.40 -19.73 -17.65
C ARG A 261 8.95 -19.46 -16.22
N LEU A 262 7.78 -18.83 -16.03
CA LEU A 262 7.19 -18.62 -14.71
C LEU A 262 6.85 -19.97 -14.07
N MET A 263 6.18 -20.87 -14.80
CA MET A 263 5.84 -22.21 -14.33
C MET A 263 7.08 -22.98 -13.88
N GLU A 264 8.13 -23.02 -14.72
CA GLU A 264 9.41 -23.65 -14.36
C GLU A 264 10.04 -23.04 -13.10
N THR A 265 9.94 -21.72 -12.95
CA THR A 265 10.49 -21.00 -11.79
C THR A 265 9.76 -21.30 -10.48
N VAL A 266 8.42 -21.38 -10.52
CA VAL A 266 7.60 -21.47 -9.28
C VAL A 266 7.28 -22.90 -8.87
N ARG A 267 7.36 -23.88 -9.78
CA ARG A 267 7.23 -25.32 -9.44
C ARG A 267 8.11 -25.73 -8.26
N PRO A 268 9.43 -25.46 -8.23
CA PRO A 268 10.27 -25.80 -7.08
C PRO A 268 10.05 -24.91 -5.85
N MET A 269 9.25 -23.83 -5.96
CA MET A 269 8.87 -22.99 -4.81
C MET A 269 7.62 -23.49 -4.09
N GLN A 270 6.86 -24.41 -4.69
CA GLN A 270 5.68 -25.00 -4.07
C GLN A 270 6.10 -26.11 -3.12
N ASN A 271 5.68 -26.02 -1.86
CA ASN A 271 6.00 -27.03 -0.86
C ASN A 271 4.99 -28.17 -0.87
N GLU A 272 5.45 -29.39 -0.59
CA GLU A 272 4.60 -30.59 -0.48
C GLU A 272 3.53 -30.46 0.62
N THR A 273 3.78 -29.61 1.62
CA THR A 273 2.84 -29.28 2.70
C THR A 273 1.79 -28.24 2.30
N GLY A 274 1.89 -27.67 1.09
CA GLY A 274 0.99 -26.66 0.55
C GLY A 274 1.55 -25.24 0.55
N GLY A 275 1.04 -24.41 -0.36
CA GLY A 275 1.48 -23.01 -0.54
C GLY A 275 2.80 -22.86 -1.30
N PHE A 276 3.15 -21.62 -1.63
CA PHE A 276 4.41 -21.26 -2.30
C PHE A 276 5.30 -20.44 -1.38
N ALA A 277 6.59 -20.74 -1.43
CA ALA A 277 7.64 -20.03 -0.73
C ALA A 277 8.21 -18.85 -1.54
N GLY A 278 9.07 -18.06 -0.91
CA GLY A 278 9.83 -16.99 -1.58
C GLY A 278 10.91 -17.48 -2.54
N GLY A 279 11.38 -18.71 -2.34
CA GLY A 279 12.40 -19.38 -3.15
C GLY A 279 12.48 -20.87 -2.81
N PHE A 280 13.22 -21.63 -3.62
CA PHE A 280 13.43 -23.06 -3.37
C PHE A 280 14.01 -23.31 -1.97
N GLY A 281 13.42 -24.24 -1.23
CA GLY A 281 13.84 -24.62 0.12
C GLY A 281 13.41 -23.65 1.23
N GLN A 282 12.66 -22.59 0.92
CA GLN A 282 12.06 -21.72 1.93
C GLN A 282 10.65 -22.22 2.33
N THR A 283 10.14 -21.74 3.46
CA THR A 283 8.79 -22.09 3.93
C THR A 283 7.70 -21.35 3.14
N SER A 284 6.53 -21.98 3.02
CA SER A 284 5.36 -21.34 2.40
C SER A 284 4.90 -20.13 3.21
N HIS A 285 4.51 -19.07 2.51
CA HIS A 285 4.08 -17.81 3.11
C HIS A 285 2.92 -17.21 2.30
N LEU A 286 1.92 -16.62 2.96
CA LEU A 286 0.70 -16.11 2.33
C LEU A 286 1.01 -15.04 1.28
N ALA A 287 1.92 -14.12 1.59
CA ALA A 287 2.34 -13.07 0.67
C ALA A 287 2.95 -13.63 -0.64
N THR A 288 3.84 -14.61 -0.55
CA THR A 288 4.51 -15.21 -1.73
C THR A 288 3.58 -16.16 -2.49
N THR A 289 2.67 -16.82 -1.77
CA THR A 289 1.59 -17.63 -2.35
C THR A 289 0.62 -16.77 -3.14
N TYR A 290 0.14 -15.67 -2.55
CA TYR A 290 -0.68 -14.66 -3.21
C TYR A 290 0.00 -14.14 -4.48
N ALA A 291 1.25 -13.67 -4.38
CA ALA A 291 1.98 -13.13 -5.52
C ALA A 291 2.19 -14.17 -6.63
N THR A 292 2.51 -15.43 -6.27
CA THR A 292 2.67 -16.52 -7.25
C THR A 292 1.36 -16.82 -7.96
N VAL A 293 0.25 -16.95 -7.23
CA VAL A 293 -1.07 -17.24 -7.82
C VAL A 293 -1.54 -16.11 -8.72
N LEU A 294 -1.34 -14.85 -8.34
CA LEU A 294 -1.65 -13.71 -9.21
C LEU A 294 -0.76 -13.67 -10.45
N ALA A 295 0.54 -13.98 -10.32
CA ALA A 295 1.44 -14.06 -11.46
C ALA A 295 1.02 -15.17 -12.45
N LEU A 296 0.63 -16.35 -11.95
CA LEU A 296 0.07 -17.44 -12.76
C LEU A 296 -1.26 -17.03 -13.42
N ALA A 297 -2.12 -16.31 -12.69
CA ALA A 297 -3.36 -15.75 -13.24
C ALA A 297 -3.11 -14.76 -14.37
N LEU A 298 -2.11 -13.89 -14.24
CA LEU A 298 -1.73 -12.91 -15.26
C LEU A 298 -1.26 -13.56 -16.56
N VAL A 299 -0.34 -14.53 -16.49
CA VAL A 299 0.13 -15.26 -17.70
C VAL A 299 -0.96 -16.18 -18.28
N GLY A 300 -1.90 -16.61 -17.43
CA GLY A 300 -3.07 -17.43 -17.79
C GLY A 300 -2.70 -18.80 -18.36
N GLY A 301 -3.72 -19.53 -18.83
CA GLY A 301 -3.56 -20.87 -19.42
C GLY A 301 -3.80 -21.99 -18.40
N ASP A 302 -4.52 -23.02 -18.83
CA ASP A 302 -4.86 -24.19 -18.02
C ASP A 302 -3.59 -24.86 -17.44
N ASP A 303 -2.51 -24.89 -18.21
CA ASP A 303 -1.21 -25.41 -17.82
C ASP A 303 -0.55 -24.61 -16.69
N ALA A 304 -0.74 -23.28 -16.66
CA ALA A 304 -0.28 -22.44 -15.56
C ALA A 304 -1.11 -22.67 -14.30
N TYR A 305 -2.42 -22.87 -14.44
CA TYR A 305 -3.32 -23.18 -13.32
C TYR A 305 -3.04 -24.57 -12.72
N ASP A 306 -2.72 -25.55 -13.57
CA ASP A 306 -2.36 -26.92 -13.17
C ASP A 306 -1.04 -27.02 -12.39
N VAL A 307 -0.26 -25.93 -12.30
CA VAL A 307 0.89 -25.88 -11.39
C VAL A 307 0.43 -25.97 -9.94
N ILE A 308 -0.75 -25.46 -9.60
CA ILE A 308 -1.17 -25.23 -8.21
C ILE A 308 -1.73 -26.53 -7.62
N ASP A 309 -1.07 -27.06 -6.59
CA ASP A 309 -1.63 -28.13 -5.75
C ASP A 309 -2.72 -27.56 -4.85
N ARG A 310 -3.95 -27.58 -5.35
CA ARG A 310 -5.11 -27.03 -4.67
C ARG A 310 -5.43 -27.75 -3.35
N ARG A 311 -5.15 -29.05 -3.25
CA ARG A 311 -5.37 -29.82 -2.02
C ARG A 311 -4.34 -29.47 -0.96
N GLY A 312 -3.07 -29.40 -1.34
CA GLY A 312 -1.99 -28.91 -0.48
C GLY A 312 -2.30 -27.49 0.02
N MET A 313 -2.71 -26.60 -0.90
CA MET A 313 -3.13 -25.23 -0.57
C MET A 313 -4.21 -25.17 0.50
N TRP A 314 -5.29 -25.94 0.34
CA TRP A 314 -6.38 -25.99 1.32
C TRP A 314 -5.90 -26.46 2.69
N LYS A 315 -5.17 -27.57 2.76
CA LYS A 315 -4.63 -28.09 4.04
C LYS A 315 -3.77 -27.05 4.74
N TRP A 316 -2.90 -26.39 3.98
CA TRP A 316 -2.02 -25.35 4.50
C TRP A 316 -2.82 -24.14 5.00
N LEU A 317 -3.79 -23.62 4.23
CA LEU A 317 -4.66 -22.53 4.66
C LEU A 317 -5.42 -22.87 5.95
N CYS A 318 -5.91 -24.11 6.10
CA CYS A 318 -6.54 -24.57 7.35
C CYS A 318 -5.58 -24.55 8.54
N SER A 319 -4.29 -24.80 8.33
CA SER A 319 -3.27 -24.74 9.40
C SER A 319 -2.94 -23.30 9.84
N LEU A 320 -3.16 -22.31 8.96
CA LEU A 320 -2.90 -20.90 9.24
C LEU A 320 -4.06 -20.19 9.94
N LYS A 321 -5.28 -20.72 9.80
CA LYS A 321 -6.50 -20.13 10.37
C LYS A 321 -6.42 -20.15 11.90
N GLN A 322 -6.60 -18.99 12.54
CA GLN A 322 -6.45 -18.82 13.98
C GLN A 322 -7.78 -18.87 14.76
N PRO A 323 -7.73 -19.28 16.05
CA PRO A 323 -8.86 -19.27 16.98
C PRO A 323 -9.64 -17.95 17.09
N ASP A 324 -8.97 -16.81 16.97
CA ASP A 324 -9.58 -15.49 17.11
C ASP A 324 -10.22 -14.95 15.82
N GLY A 325 -10.10 -15.72 14.72
CA GLY A 325 -10.67 -15.46 13.41
C GLY A 325 -9.68 -15.07 12.32
N GLY A 326 -8.44 -14.69 12.64
CA GLY A 326 -7.47 -14.25 11.65
C GLY A 326 -6.70 -15.39 10.97
N PHE A 327 -5.64 -15.02 10.26
CA PHE A 327 -4.74 -15.93 9.56
C PHE A 327 -3.29 -15.54 9.81
N GLN A 328 -2.47 -16.52 10.19
CA GLN A 328 -1.02 -16.33 10.21
C GLN A 328 -0.47 -16.22 8.78
N MET A 329 0.56 -15.40 8.59
CA MET A 329 1.26 -15.23 7.31
C MET A 329 2.04 -16.48 6.89
N ALA A 330 2.54 -17.23 7.86
CA ALA A 330 3.16 -18.56 7.69
C ALA A 330 2.93 -19.36 8.97
N VAL A 331 3.19 -20.66 8.96
CA VAL A 331 3.07 -21.48 10.19
C VAL A 331 4.07 -20.94 11.22
N GLY A 332 3.55 -20.45 12.35
CA GLY A 332 4.35 -19.79 13.39
C GLY A 332 4.81 -18.36 13.07
N GLY A 333 4.32 -17.77 11.97
CA GLY A 333 4.55 -16.38 11.60
C GLY A 333 3.59 -15.41 12.29
N GLU A 334 3.69 -14.14 11.91
CA GLU A 334 2.82 -13.08 12.38
C GLU A 334 1.37 -13.23 11.89
N GLU A 335 0.45 -12.65 12.64
CA GLU A 335 -0.97 -12.57 12.30
C GLU A 335 -1.38 -11.11 12.12
N ASP A 336 -1.81 -10.76 10.90
CA ASP A 336 -2.29 -9.43 10.56
C ASP A 336 -3.20 -9.43 9.32
N VAL A 337 -3.73 -8.25 8.97
CA VAL A 337 -4.76 -8.12 7.92
C VAL A 337 -4.22 -8.47 6.53
N ARG A 338 -2.89 -8.51 6.32
CA ARG A 338 -2.31 -9.02 5.08
C ARG A 338 -2.62 -10.51 4.94
N GLY A 339 -2.54 -11.26 6.04
CA GLY A 339 -2.87 -12.68 6.08
C GLY A 339 -4.34 -12.91 5.74
N ALA A 340 -5.22 -12.13 6.37
CA ALA A 340 -6.66 -12.14 6.08
C ALA A 340 -6.96 -11.90 4.59
N TYR A 341 -6.40 -10.84 4.00
CA TYR A 341 -6.61 -10.50 2.60
C TYR A 341 -6.01 -11.53 1.63
N CYS A 342 -4.76 -11.94 1.84
CA CYS A 342 -4.09 -12.93 0.99
C CYS A 342 -4.85 -14.26 1.01
N ALA A 343 -5.25 -14.74 2.19
CA ALA A 343 -6.03 -15.97 2.32
C ALA A 343 -7.38 -15.85 1.61
N ALA A 344 -8.12 -14.75 1.81
CA ALA A 344 -9.41 -14.53 1.16
C ALA A 344 -9.30 -14.53 -0.38
N VAL A 345 -8.27 -13.87 -0.94
CA VAL A 345 -8.02 -13.86 -2.38
C VAL A 345 -7.70 -15.26 -2.90
N LEU A 346 -6.83 -16.01 -2.21
CA LEU A 346 -6.48 -17.38 -2.60
C LEU A 346 -7.70 -18.31 -2.56
N ILE A 347 -8.51 -18.21 -1.50
CA ILE A 347 -9.73 -19.00 -1.33
C ILE A 347 -10.72 -18.72 -2.47
N SER A 348 -10.92 -17.45 -2.80
CA SER A 348 -11.85 -17.03 -3.86
C SER A 348 -11.35 -17.39 -5.26
N LEU A 349 -10.10 -17.08 -5.62
CA LEU A 349 -9.58 -17.32 -6.96
C LEU A 349 -9.44 -18.81 -7.29
N LEU A 350 -9.03 -19.62 -6.32
CA LEU A 350 -8.79 -21.04 -6.52
C LEU A 350 -10.02 -21.91 -6.21
N ASN A 351 -11.14 -21.29 -5.83
CA ASN A 351 -12.34 -21.98 -5.38
C ASN A 351 -12.03 -23.03 -4.30
N ILE A 352 -11.32 -22.63 -3.25
CA ILE A 352 -10.93 -23.51 -2.14
C ILE A 352 -12.17 -23.86 -1.31
N PRO A 353 -12.38 -25.15 -0.95
CA PRO A 353 -13.45 -25.52 -0.03
C PRO A 353 -13.33 -24.80 1.31
N LEU A 354 -14.44 -24.23 1.79
CA LEU A 354 -14.43 -23.43 3.02
C LEU A 354 -14.31 -24.29 4.29
N GLU A 355 -14.75 -25.54 4.28
CA GLU A 355 -14.70 -26.41 5.46
C GLU A 355 -13.26 -26.57 5.97
N LEU A 356 -13.08 -26.43 7.29
CA LEU A 356 -11.77 -26.60 7.92
C LEU A 356 -11.33 -28.06 7.94
N SER A 357 -10.02 -28.31 7.81
CA SER A 357 -9.46 -29.62 8.12
C SER A 357 -9.68 -29.98 9.61
N PRO A 358 -9.76 -31.27 9.97
CA PRO A 358 -9.90 -31.71 11.38
C PRO A 358 -8.78 -31.19 12.29
N ASP A 359 -7.57 -31.02 11.73
CA ASP A 359 -6.37 -30.60 12.46
C ASP A 359 -6.22 -29.08 12.55
N SER A 360 -7.17 -28.29 12.02
CA SER A 360 -7.09 -26.84 12.06
C SER A 360 -7.16 -26.33 13.51
N PRO A 361 -6.21 -25.47 13.94
CA PRO A 361 -6.22 -24.94 15.31
C PRO A 361 -7.47 -24.11 15.62
N ALA A 362 -8.09 -23.49 14.61
CA ALA A 362 -9.32 -22.73 14.75
C ALA A 362 -10.54 -23.56 15.20
N ARG A 363 -10.54 -24.88 14.99
CA ARG A 363 -11.63 -25.76 15.47
C ARG A 363 -11.73 -25.78 16.99
N ALA A 364 -10.63 -25.53 17.70
CA ALA A 364 -10.64 -25.43 19.17
C ALA A 364 -11.57 -24.31 19.68
N SER A 365 -11.86 -23.30 18.85
CA SER A 365 -12.78 -22.20 19.15
C SER A 365 -14.15 -22.34 18.47
N GLY A 366 -14.48 -23.53 17.97
CA GLY A 366 -15.78 -23.81 17.37
C GLY A 366 -15.95 -23.31 15.93
N HIS A 367 -14.88 -22.81 15.30
CA HIS A 367 -14.92 -22.44 13.89
C HIS A 367 -15.12 -23.69 13.02
N THR A 368 -15.93 -23.56 11.97
CA THR A 368 -16.25 -24.68 11.06
C THR A 368 -15.71 -24.44 9.65
N ASP A 369 -15.44 -23.19 9.30
CA ASP A 369 -15.01 -22.79 7.98
C ASP A 369 -13.86 -21.75 8.01
N LEU A 370 -13.16 -21.58 6.89
CA LEU A 370 -12.01 -20.67 6.72
C LEU A 370 -12.37 -19.19 6.91
N PHE A 371 -13.64 -18.80 6.76
CA PHE A 371 -14.12 -17.42 6.96
C PHE A 371 -14.81 -17.20 8.31
N SER A 372 -15.11 -18.25 9.07
CA SER A 372 -15.64 -18.17 10.44
C SER A 372 -14.80 -17.18 11.28
N GLY A 373 -15.46 -16.17 11.88
CA GLY A 373 -14.84 -15.15 12.74
C GLY A 373 -13.95 -14.12 12.05
N LEU A 374 -13.71 -14.22 10.74
CA LEU A 374 -12.74 -13.37 10.03
C LEU A 374 -13.21 -11.91 9.93
N GLY A 375 -14.51 -11.68 9.70
CA GLY A 375 -15.07 -10.32 9.68
C GLY A 375 -14.98 -9.63 11.05
N GLU A 376 -15.26 -10.38 12.13
CA GLU A 376 -15.12 -9.90 13.51
C GLU A 376 -13.66 -9.62 13.88
N TRP A 377 -12.73 -10.40 13.35
CA TRP A 377 -11.29 -10.17 13.49
C TRP A 377 -10.84 -8.89 12.78
N VAL A 378 -11.24 -8.69 11.52
CA VAL A 378 -10.97 -7.45 10.75
C VAL A 378 -11.57 -6.22 11.45
N ARG A 379 -12.80 -6.33 11.98
CA ARG A 379 -13.44 -5.25 12.75
C ARG A 379 -12.58 -4.76 13.91
N ARG A 380 -11.90 -5.66 14.63
CA ARG A 380 -11.04 -5.29 15.77
C ARG A 380 -9.79 -4.51 15.35
N CYS A 381 -9.45 -4.51 14.06
CA CYS A 381 -8.31 -3.77 13.51
C CYS A 381 -8.66 -2.33 13.15
N GLN A 382 -9.94 -1.92 13.17
CA GLN A 382 -10.28 -0.51 12.99
C GLN A 382 -9.84 0.32 14.21
N THR A 383 -9.17 1.44 13.97
CA THR A 383 -8.60 2.29 15.02
C THR A 383 -9.53 3.45 15.37
N TYR A 384 -9.18 4.17 16.44
CA TYR A 384 -9.90 5.39 16.85
C TYR A 384 -9.89 6.48 15.78
N GLU A 385 -8.87 6.52 14.91
CA GLU A 385 -8.73 7.49 13.82
C GLU A 385 -9.74 7.22 12.69
N GLY A 386 -10.31 6.02 12.62
CA GLY A 386 -11.22 5.56 11.56
C GLY A 386 -10.60 4.62 10.54
N GLY A 387 -9.28 4.70 10.33
CA GLY A 387 -8.53 3.77 9.48
C GLY A 387 -8.39 2.38 10.10
N VAL A 388 -7.74 1.48 9.37
CA VAL A 388 -7.50 0.09 9.81
C VAL A 388 -6.01 -0.15 9.97
N SER A 389 -5.63 -0.88 11.02
CA SER A 389 -4.26 -1.21 11.36
C SER A 389 -3.91 -2.66 11.05
N ALA A 390 -2.65 -3.05 11.23
CA ALA A 390 -2.18 -4.41 10.93
C ALA A 390 -2.93 -5.46 11.76
N LYS A 391 -3.06 -5.16 13.06
CA LYS A 391 -3.67 -6.00 14.09
C LYS A 391 -4.32 -5.11 15.15
N PRO A 392 -5.19 -5.63 16.02
CA PRO A 392 -5.89 -4.81 17.00
C PRO A 392 -4.94 -3.97 17.86
N GLY A 393 -5.25 -2.68 18.01
CA GLY A 393 -4.54 -1.77 18.91
C GLY A 393 -3.28 -1.09 18.37
N VAL A 394 -2.93 -1.25 17.09
CA VAL A 394 -1.80 -0.52 16.47
C VAL A 394 -2.28 0.60 15.52
N GLU A 395 -1.33 1.39 14.99
CA GLU A 395 -1.59 2.59 14.16
C GLU A 395 -2.34 2.27 12.85
N ALA A 396 -3.24 3.17 12.42
CA ALA A 396 -3.95 3.01 11.16
C ALA A 396 -3.02 3.21 9.96
N HIS A 397 -3.21 2.42 8.91
CA HIS A 397 -2.33 2.45 7.74
C HIS A 397 -3.09 2.13 6.44
N GLY A 398 -2.75 2.82 5.35
CA GLY A 398 -3.47 2.74 4.08
C GLY A 398 -3.44 1.34 3.47
N ALA A 399 -2.28 0.69 3.51
CA ALA A 399 -2.13 -0.69 3.04
C ALA A 399 -3.03 -1.68 3.83
N TYR A 400 -3.13 -1.50 5.15
CA TYR A 400 -3.96 -2.36 5.99
C TYR A 400 -5.45 -2.05 5.82
N ALA A 401 -5.82 -0.80 5.57
CA ALA A 401 -7.17 -0.42 5.17
C ALA A 401 -7.60 -1.07 3.85
N PHE A 402 -6.73 -1.09 2.84
CA PHE A 402 -7.00 -1.81 1.59
C PHE A 402 -7.18 -3.31 1.83
N CYS A 403 -6.26 -3.95 2.56
CA CYS A 403 -6.35 -5.38 2.87
C CYS A 403 -7.67 -5.71 3.59
N ALA A 404 -8.08 -4.90 4.57
CA ALA A 404 -9.33 -5.07 5.29
C ALA A 404 -10.55 -4.92 4.38
N LEU A 405 -10.62 -3.87 3.56
CA LEU A 405 -11.72 -3.64 2.63
C LEU A 405 -11.81 -4.72 1.55
N GLY A 406 -10.68 -5.12 0.97
CA GLY A 406 -10.59 -6.19 -0.02
C GLY A 406 -11.01 -7.54 0.57
N CYS A 407 -10.55 -7.85 1.78
CA CYS A 407 -10.95 -9.04 2.52
C CYS A 407 -12.48 -9.06 2.74
N LEU A 408 -13.03 -8.01 3.35
CA LEU A 408 -14.48 -7.92 3.60
C LEU A 408 -15.31 -8.01 2.32
N SER A 409 -14.82 -7.45 1.21
CA SER A 409 -15.46 -7.53 -0.12
C SER A 409 -15.47 -8.95 -0.71
N ILE A 410 -14.62 -9.85 -0.21
CA ILE A 410 -14.64 -11.28 -0.57
C ILE A 410 -15.57 -12.06 0.35
N LEU A 411 -15.58 -11.77 1.65
CA LEU A 411 -16.44 -12.43 2.64
C LEU A 411 -17.93 -12.26 2.32
N ASP A 412 -18.32 -11.07 1.86
CA ASP A 412 -19.65 -10.79 1.32
C ASP A 412 -19.57 -9.55 0.41
N SER A 413 -20.64 -9.27 -0.34
CA SER A 413 -20.69 -8.08 -1.20
C SER A 413 -20.39 -6.79 -0.40
N PRO A 414 -19.62 -5.82 -0.96
CA PRO A 414 -19.12 -4.64 -0.24
C PRO A 414 -20.17 -3.87 0.57
N HIS A 415 -21.36 -3.62 -0.01
CA HIS A 415 -22.48 -2.93 0.63
C HIS A 415 -23.11 -3.64 1.83
N ARG A 416 -22.80 -4.93 2.03
CA ARG A 416 -23.22 -5.70 3.21
C ARG A 416 -22.09 -5.85 4.20
N SER A 417 -20.92 -6.33 3.76
CA SER A 417 -19.81 -6.67 4.65
C SER A 417 -19.14 -5.45 5.28
N ILE A 418 -18.79 -4.44 4.48
CA ILE A 418 -18.04 -3.28 4.95
C ILE A 418 -18.82 -2.52 6.05
N PRO A 419 -20.08 -2.09 5.85
CA PRO A 419 -20.83 -1.39 6.90
C PRO A 419 -21.24 -2.29 8.07
N LYS A 420 -21.26 -3.62 7.90
CA LYS A 420 -21.47 -4.56 9.02
C LYS A 420 -20.28 -4.57 9.98
N TYR A 421 -19.06 -4.46 9.46
CA TYR A 421 -17.84 -4.68 10.23
C TYR A 421 -17.03 -3.42 10.50
N LEU A 422 -17.21 -2.31 9.78
CA LEU A 422 -16.44 -1.09 9.95
C LEU A 422 -17.34 0.14 10.13
N ASP A 423 -16.89 1.09 10.96
CA ASP A 423 -17.45 2.45 11.01
C ASP A 423 -17.05 3.20 9.73
N VAL A 424 -17.92 3.12 8.71
CA VAL A 424 -17.69 3.69 7.38
C VAL A 424 -17.53 5.22 7.40
N PRO A 425 -18.35 6.01 8.13
CA PRO A 425 -18.16 7.45 8.24
C PRO A 425 -16.76 7.86 8.74
N ARG A 426 -16.24 7.19 9.79
CA ARG A 426 -14.88 7.49 10.27
C ARG A 426 -13.82 7.05 9.28
N LEU A 427 -13.98 5.87 8.66
CA LEU A 427 -13.06 5.37 7.65
C LEU A 427 -12.99 6.32 6.43
N LEU A 428 -14.13 6.84 5.99
CA LEU A 428 -14.22 7.79 4.88
C LEU A 428 -13.43 9.08 5.20
N SER A 429 -13.65 9.65 6.38
CA SER A 429 -12.91 10.83 6.86
C SER A 429 -11.39 10.57 6.89
N TRP A 430 -10.99 9.43 7.45
CA TRP A 430 -9.58 9.04 7.53
C TRP A 430 -8.94 8.84 6.15
N LEU A 431 -9.61 8.14 5.23
CA LEU A 431 -9.12 7.93 3.86
C LEU A 431 -8.97 9.25 3.11
N SER A 432 -9.93 10.16 3.26
CA SER A 432 -9.90 11.50 2.63
C SER A 432 -8.68 12.30 3.11
N ALA A 433 -8.40 12.26 4.41
CA ALA A 433 -7.27 12.95 5.03
C ALA A 433 -5.87 12.36 4.68
N ARG A 434 -5.81 11.37 3.78
CA ARG A 434 -4.54 10.86 3.23
C ARG A 434 -4.05 11.65 2.03
N GLN A 435 -4.90 12.38 1.34
CA GLN A 435 -4.48 13.13 0.15
C GLN A 435 -3.97 14.52 0.51
N TYR A 436 -2.74 14.83 0.11
CA TYR A 436 -2.11 16.12 0.43
C TYR A 436 -2.10 17.07 -0.75
N ALA A 437 -1.94 18.35 -0.46
CA ALA A 437 -1.60 19.39 -1.40
C ALA A 437 -0.42 20.19 -0.83
N PRO A 438 0.55 20.63 -1.66
CA PRO A 438 0.51 20.63 -3.11
C PRO A 438 0.83 19.28 -3.78
N GLU A 439 1.31 18.26 -3.06
CA GLU A 439 1.85 17.05 -3.70
C GLU A 439 0.80 16.31 -4.55
N GLY A 440 -0.44 16.22 -4.09
CA GLY A 440 -1.55 15.55 -4.77
C GLY A 440 -1.60 14.03 -4.57
N GLY A 441 -0.51 13.44 -4.10
CA GLY A 441 -0.40 12.03 -3.72
C GLY A 441 -1.04 11.70 -2.38
N PHE A 442 -0.99 10.42 -2.00
CA PHE A 442 -1.48 9.93 -0.71
C PHE A 442 -0.34 9.61 0.24
N SER A 443 -0.53 9.89 1.53
CA SER A 443 0.27 9.31 2.61
C SER A 443 -0.35 8.00 3.13
N GLY A 444 0.48 7.16 3.76
CA GLY A 444 0.01 5.89 4.32
C GLY A 444 -0.70 6.03 5.65
N ARG A 445 -0.35 7.05 6.44
CA ARG A 445 -0.81 7.26 7.81
C ARG A 445 -0.63 8.72 8.22
N THR A 446 -1.29 9.14 9.29
CA THR A 446 -1.35 10.53 9.74
C THR A 446 0.05 11.11 10.02
N ASN A 447 0.32 12.34 9.57
CA ASN A 447 1.62 13.05 9.70
C ASN A 447 2.84 12.34 9.09
N LYS A 448 2.63 11.49 8.08
CA LYS A 448 3.70 10.94 7.25
C LYS A 448 3.62 11.47 5.83
N LEU A 449 4.73 11.32 5.12
CA LEU A 449 4.91 11.83 3.77
C LEU A 449 4.04 11.08 2.75
N VAL A 450 3.80 11.74 1.62
CA VAL A 450 3.28 11.08 0.42
C VAL A 450 4.24 10.01 -0.09
N ASP A 451 3.69 8.97 -0.71
CA ASP A 451 4.41 7.89 -1.38
C ASP A 451 3.56 7.34 -2.53
N GLY A 452 4.19 7.15 -3.69
CA GLY A 452 3.60 6.62 -4.91
C GLY A 452 2.86 5.31 -4.74
N CYS A 453 3.27 4.40 -3.85
CA CYS A 453 2.56 3.13 -3.67
C CYS A 453 1.17 3.30 -3.04
N TYR A 454 0.94 4.37 -2.26
CA TYR A 454 -0.39 4.67 -1.73
C TYR A 454 -1.39 5.13 -2.79
N SER A 455 -0.92 5.42 -4.02
CA SER A 455 -1.79 5.53 -5.18
C SER A 455 -2.67 4.29 -5.36
N HIS A 456 -2.15 3.09 -5.04
CA HIS A 456 -2.95 1.88 -4.96
C HIS A 456 -3.52 1.65 -3.56
N TRP A 457 -2.70 1.66 -2.51
CA TRP A 457 -3.17 1.23 -1.18
C TRP A 457 -4.22 2.16 -0.57
N VAL A 458 -4.20 3.45 -0.88
CA VAL A 458 -5.28 4.38 -0.49
C VAL A 458 -6.21 4.59 -1.66
N GLY A 459 -5.69 4.83 -2.87
CA GLY A 459 -6.50 5.09 -4.06
C GLY A 459 -7.40 3.93 -4.49
N GLY A 460 -7.01 2.69 -4.18
CA GLY A 460 -7.77 1.45 -4.42
C GLY A 460 -8.85 1.18 -3.37
N CYS A 461 -8.86 1.89 -2.24
CA CYS A 461 -9.95 1.82 -1.26
C CYS A 461 -11.21 2.50 -1.78
N TRP A 462 -11.09 3.55 -2.60
CA TRP A 462 -12.22 4.36 -3.04
C TRP A 462 -13.28 3.58 -3.81
N PRO A 463 -12.96 2.74 -4.82
CA PRO A 463 -13.96 1.88 -5.45
C PRO A 463 -14.72 0.96 -4.48
N LEU A 464 -14.04 0.44 -3.45
CA LEU A 464 -14.65 -0.45 -2.46
C LEU A 464 -15.58 0.32 -1.51
N ILE A 465 -15.19 1.54 -1.13
CA ILE A 465 -16.03 2.45 -0.33
C ILE A 465 -17.23 2.94 -1.14
N GLU A 466 -17.05 3.31 -2.41
CA GLU A 466 -18.16 3.68 -3.30
C GLU A 466 -19.15 2.52 -3.44
N ALA A 467 -18.67 1.29 -3.65
CA ALA A 467 -19.53 0.10 -3.69
C ALA A 467 -20.23 -0.16 -2.35
N ALA A 468 -19.57 0.13 -1.22
CA ALA A 468 -20.16 -0.01 0.11
C ALA A 468 -21.29 1.01 0.36
N LEU A 469 -21.14 2.24 -0.14
CA LEU A 469 -22.08 3.34 0.05
C LEU A 469 -23.28 3.26 -0.89
N TYR A 470 -23.03 2.95 -2.17
CA TYR A 470 -24.07 3.02 -3.21
C TYR A 470 -24.76 1.68 -3.48
N GLY A 471 -24.14 0.56 -3.08
CA GLY A 471 -24.65 -0.77 -3.40
C GLY A 471 -24.60 -1.09 -4.90
N PRO A 472 -25.27 -2.16 -5.32
CA PRO A 472 -25.44 -2.48 -6.72
C PRO A 472 -26.10 -1.32 -7.45
N ALA A 473 -25.51 -0.87 -8.55
CA ALA A 473 -26.15 0.13 -9.41
C ALA A 473 -27.51 -0.41 -9.87
N ALA A 474 -28.59 0.27 -9.47
CA ALA A 474 -29.91 -0.05 -9.99
C ALA A 474 -29.89 0.08 -11.53
N PRO A 475 -30.55 -0.82 -12.28
CA PRO A 475 -30.72 -0.63 -13.72
C PRO A 475 -31.48 0.68 -13.94
N ALA A 476 -30.76 1.69 -14.41
CA ALA A 476 -31.21 3.03 -14.80
C ALA A 476 -32.67 3.37 -14.41
N ALA A 477 -32.88 3.75 -13.15
CA ALA A 477 -34.09 4.43 -12.71
C ALA A 477 -33.68 5.72 -12.01
N ASP A 478 -34.37 6.80 -12.37
CA ASP A 478 -34.12 8.20 -12.01
C ASP A 478 -33.94 8.41 -10.49
N CYS A 479 -32.71 8.29 -10.02
CA CYS A 479 -32.30 8.78 -8.71
C CYS A 479 -31.49 10.06 -8.94
N THR A 480 -32.07 11.21 -8.57
CA THR A 480 -31.40 12.51 -8.61
C THR A 480 -30.06 12.42 -7.86
N PRO A 481 -28.91 12.54 -8.55
CA PRO A 481 -27.61 12.45 -7.90
C PRO A 481 -27.40 13.66 -6.99
N MET A 482 -26.77 13.45 -5.83
CA MET A 482 -26.12 14.55 -5.12
C MET A 482 -25.15 15.22 -6.09
N GLN A 483 -25.45 16.45 -6.51
CA GLN A 483 -24.58 17.25 -7.37
C GLN A 483 -23.62 18.08 -6.52
N ALA A 484 -22.37 17.62 -6.43
CA ALA A 484 -21.16 18.42 -6.29
C ALA A 484 -19.94 17.50 -6.54
N ASP A 485 -19.27 17.69 -7.69
CA ASP A 485 -18.02 17.06 -8.15
C ASP A 485 -17.75 15.59 -7.69
N ASP A 486 -18.28 14.63 -8.47
CA ASP A 486 -18.59 13.20 -8.21
C ASP A 486 -17.50 12.22 -7.72
N SER A 487 -16.36 12.66 -7.19
CA SER A 487 -15.32 11.76 -6.68
C SER A 487 -15.05 12.02 -5.20
N LEU A 488 -14.95 10.95 -4.40
CA LEU A 488 -14.64 11.04 -2.96
C LEU A 488 -13.17 11.45 -2.68
N PHE A 489 -12.35 11.54 -3.73
CA PHE A 489 -10.97 12.01 -3.70
C PHE A 489 -10.61 12.77 -4.98
N SER A 490 -9.54 13.56 -4.96
CA SER A 490 -9.09 14.31 -6.13
C SER A 490 -8.31 13.42 -7.09
N ARG A 491 -8.99 12.89 -8.10
CA ARG A 491 -8.38 12.07 -9.17
C ARG A 491 -7.29 12.84 -9.91
N ASN A 492 -7.55 14.10 -10.25
CA ASN A 492 -6.60 14.97 -10.95
C ASN A 492 -5.36 15.27 -10.12
N ALA A 493 -5.49 15.50 -8.81
CA ALA A 493 -4.32 15.69 -7.95
C ALA A 493 -3.43 14.43 -7.92
N LEU A 494 -4.04 13.24 -7.85
CA LEU A 494 -3.30 11.98 -7.87
C LEU A 494 -2.61 11.75 -9.23
N ILE A 495 -3.31 11.99 -10.34
CA ILE A 495 -2.74 11.87 -11.70
C ILE A 495 -1.55 12.82 -11.85
N ARG A 496 -1.68 14.07 -11.39
CA ARG A 496 -0.56 15.03 -11.38
C ARG A 496 0.62 14.51 -10.56
N TYR A 497 0.40 14.02 -9.33
CA TYR A 497 1.47 13.46 -8.52
C TYR A 497 2.20 12.30 -9.23
N ILE A 498 1.44 11.38 -9.83
CA ILE A 498 1.99 10.21 -10.51
C ILE A 498 2.84 10.62 -11.72
N LEU A 499 2.27 11.43 -12.61
CA LEU A 499 2.92 11.77 -13.87
C LEU A 499 4.04 12.81 -13.67
N CYS A 500 3.88 13.78 -12.76
CA CYS A 500 4.91 14.78 -12.47
C CYS A 500 6.01 14.24 -11.56
N CYS A 501 5.68 13.60 -10.43
CA CYS A 501 6.66 13.25 -9.40
C CYS A 501 7.09 11.77 -9.46
N GLY A 502 6.19 10.88 -9.87
CA GLY A 502 6.37 9.43 -9.78
C GLY A 502 7.24 8.79 -10.87
N GLN A 503 7.52 9.48 -11.97
CA GLN A 503 8.28 8.90 -13.10
C GLN A 503 9.80 9.04 -12.87
N ASP A 504 10.55 7.94 -12.98
CA ASP A 504 12.02 7.99 -13.01
C ASP A 504 12.50 8.38 -14.42
N LEU A 505 12.95 9.63 -14.52
CA LEU A 505 13.38 10.24 -15.78
C LEU A 505 14.77 9.79 -16.24
N SER A 506 15.49 9.04 -15.42
CA SER A 506 16.78 8.48 -15.80
C SER A 506 16.64 7.41 -16.88
N LYS A 507 17.76 6.92 -17.40
CA LYS A 507 17.78 5.78 -18.34
C LYS A 507 17.26 4.47 -17.72
N ARG A 508 17.05 4.43 -16.39
CA ARG A 508 16.52 3.27 -15.67
C ARG A 508 15.05 3.03 -16.02
N GLY A 509 14.24 4.07 -16.13
CA GLY A 509 12.78 3.96 -16.21
C GLY A 509 12.16 3.44 -14.91
N GLY A 510 10.88 3.04 -14.97
CA GLY A 510 10.10 2.67 -13.78
C GLY A 510 9.49 3.86 -13.03
N LEU A 511 8.73 3.57 -11.97
CA LEU A 511 8.13 4.57 -11.08
C LEU A 511 8.63 4.36 -9.64
N ARG A 512 8.51 5.41 -8.83
CA ARG A 512 9.16 5.55 -7.52
C ARG A 512 8.19 6.01 -6.42
N ASP A 513 8.63 5.92 -5.17
CA ASP A 513 7.97 6.47 -3.98
C ASP A 513 7.72 7.99 -4.13
N LYS A 514 8.81 8.76 -4.22
CA LYS A 514 8.85 10.23 -4.34
C LYS A 514 10.12 10.64 -5.09
N PRO A 515 10.31 11.93 -5.47
CA PRO A 515 11.37 12.28 -6.42
C PRO A 515 12.79 11.87 -6.00
N SER A 516 13.11 11.88 -4.71
CA SER A 516 14.45 11.55 -4.18
C SER A 516 14.75 10.06 -4.16
N LYS A 517 13.78 9.20 -4.51
CA LYS A 517 13.91 7.74 -4.43
C LYS A 517 14.13 7.12 -5.80
N TYR A 518 14.85 5.99 -5.80
CA TYR A 518 15.00 5.17 -6.99
C TYR A 518 13.69 4.46 -7.34
N SER A 519 13.48 4.22 -8.62
CA SER A 519 12.43 3.34 -9.10
C SER A 519 12.67 1.88 -8.73
N ASP A 520 11.59 1.16 -8.45
CA ASP A 520 11.57 -0.28 -8.25
C ASP A 520 10.30 -0.91 -8.83
N ALA A 521 10.24 -2.23 -8.88
CA ALA A 521 9.09 -2.94 -9.44
C ALA A 521 7.82 -2.77 -8.59
N TYR A 522 7.94 -2.68 -7.27
CA TYR A 522 6.83 -2.50 -6.33
C TYR A 522 6.11 -1.17 -6.59
N HIS A 523 6.85 -0.06 -6.58
CA HIS A 523 6.31 1.27 -6.87
C HIS A 523 5.81 1.34 -8.31
N THR A 524 6.55 0.79 -9.28
CA THR A 524 6.08 0.73 -10.67
C THR A 524 4.70 0.08 -10.77
N CYS A 525 4.50 -1.09 -10.16
CA CYS A 525 3.22 -1.78 -10.15
C CYS A 525 2.12 -0.94 -9.49
N TYR A 526 2.34 -0.50 -8.25
CA TYR A 526 1.29 0.13 -7.45
C TYR A 526 0.99 1.58 -7.84
N VAL A 527 1.96 2.31 -8.38
CA VAL A 527 1.71 3.62 -8.99
C VAL A 527 0.85 3.45 -10.24
N LEU A 528 1.14 2.49 -11.12
CA LEU A 528 0.30 2.21 -12.30
C LEU A 528 -1.09 1.71 -11.91
N SER A 529 -1.22 0.88 -10.88
CA SER A 529 -2.52 0.46 -10.35
C SER A 529 -3.33 1.64 -9.83
N GLY A 530 -2.67 2.59 -9.15
CA GLY A 530 -3.31 3.83 -8.70
C GLY A 530 -3.70 4.76 -9.84
N LEU A 531 -2.87 4.87 -10.87
CA LEU A 531 -3.18 5.62 -12.09
C LEU A 531 -4.42 5.04 -12.78
N SER A 532 -4.49 3.71 -12.89
CA SER A 532 -5.67 3.00 -13.39
C SER A 532 -6.92 3.34 -12.56
N SER A 533 -6.84 3.27 -11.23
CA SER A 533 -7.95 3.65 -10.35
C SER A 533 -8.40 5.11 -10.55
N ALA A 534 -7.46 6.04 -10.74
CA ALA A 534 -7.77 7.45 -10.97
C ALA A 534 -8.44 7.70 -12.33
N GLN A 535 -8.01 6.99 -13.37
CA GLN A 535 -8.48 7.15 -14.75
C GLN A 535 -9.78 6.41 -15.05
N HIS A 536 -10.21 5.48 -14.19
CA HIS A 536 -11.38 4.62 -14.43
C HIS A 536 -12.39 4.68 -13.27
N LYS A 537 -13.66 4.50 -13.60
CA LYS A 537 -14.74 4.33 -12.63
C LYS A 537 -15.15 2.86 -12.60
N TRP A 538 -14.90 2.22 -11.47
CA TRP A 538 -15.43 0.90 -11.15
C TRP A 538 -16.84 1.05 -10.58
N THR A 539 -17.80 0.30 -11.13
CA THR A 539 -19.19 0.28 -10.67
C THR A 539 -19.57 -1.12 -10.27
N PHE A 540 -20.05 -1.27 -9.04
CA PHE A 540 -20.62 -2.52 -8.56
C PHE A 540 -22.03 -2.69 -9.16
N VAL A 541 -22.23 -3.70 -10.00
CA VAL A 541 -23.43 -3.84 -10.85
C VAL A 541 -24.48 -4.71 -10.18
N SER A 542 -24.07 -5.89 -9.70
CA SER A 542 -24.98 -6.81 -9.02
C SER A 542 -24.26 -7.54 -7.90
N ALA A 543 -25.02 -7.84 -6.86
CA ALA A 543 -24.54 -8.59 -5.71
C ALA A 543 -24.83 -10.08 -5.82
N ARG A 544 -23.92 -10.89 -5.30
CA ARG A 544 -24.17 -12.31 -5.05
C ARG A 544 -25.30 -12.52 -4.05
N ALA A 545 -25.90 -13.72 -4.09
CA ALA A 545 -27.08 -14.09 -3.30
C ALA A 545 -26.87 -13.98 -1.77
N GLY A 546 -25.65 -14.22 -1.28
CA GLY A 546 -25.29 -14.05 0.13
C GLY A 546 -23.85 -14.46 0.42
N ALA A 547 -23.42 -14.27 1.67
CA ALA A 547 -22.05 -14.52 2.12
C ALA A 547 -21.56 -15.98 1.97
N ALA A 548 -22.49 -16.95 1.90
CA ALA A 548 -22.14 -18.36 1.69
C ALA A 548 -21.72 -18.68 0.24
N VAL A 549 -21.94 -17.75 -0.69
CA VAL A 549 -21.61 -17.90 -2.11
C VAL A 549 -20.35 -17.06 -2.41
N LEU A 550 -19.34 -17.68 -3.01
CA LEU A 550 -18.06 -17.01 -3.30
C LEU A 550 -18.04 -16.26 -4.64
N ASP A 551 -18.96 -16.59 -5.56
CA ASP A 551 -19.10 -15.98 -6.87
C ASP A 551 -20.39 -15.15 -6.99
N GLY A 552 -20.58 -14.46 -8.13
CA GLY A 552 -21.81 -13.75 -8.47
C GLY A 552 -21.83 -12.24 -8.20
N ASP A 553 -20.78 -11.68 -7.58
CA ASP A 553 -20.57 -10.23 -7.59
C ASP A 553 -20.11 -9.79 -8.99
N VAL A 554 -20.83 -8.84 -9.58
CA VAL A 554 -20.52 -8.32 -10.92
C VAL A 554 -20.01 -6.90 -10.80
N TRP A 555 -18.82 -6.67 -11.36
CA TRP A 555 -18.20 -5.36 -11.48
C TRP A 555 -18.12 -4.96 -12.95
N SER A 556 -18.29 -3.67 -13.20
CA SER A 556 -18.02 -3.06 -14.51
C SER A 556 -17.03 -1.91 -14.34
N VAL A 557 -16.30 -1.61 -15.40
CA VAL A 557 -15.33 -0.53 -15.43
C VAL A 557 -15.52 0.30 -16.69
N SER A 558 -15.42 1.62 -16.54
CA SER A 558 -15.49 2.59 -17.65
C SER A 558 -14.44 3.69 -17.45
N PRO A 559 -13.99 4.36 -18.51
CA PRO A 559 -13.20 5.58 -18.37
C PRO A 559 -13.92 6.61 -17.48
N HIS A 560 -13.19 7.21 -16.54
CA HIS A 560 -13.73 8.32 -15.76
C HIS A 560 -13.66 9.60 -16.61
N VAL A 561 -14.82 10.04 -17.12
CA VAL A 561 -14.94 11.19 -18.04
C VAL A 561 -15.61 12.41 -17.41
N LYS A 562 -15.88 12.37 -16.10
CA LYS A 562 -16.51 13.48 -15.40
C LYS A 562 -15.46 14.44 -14.87
N GLY A 563 -15.68 15.74 -15.10
CA GLY A 563 -14.73 16.80 -14.74
C GLY A 563 -13.70 17.05 -15.86
N GLU A 564 -12.69 17.84 -15.55
CA GLU A 564 -11.58 18.13 -16.46
C GLU A 564 -10.60 16.94 -16.47
N GLN A 565 -10.26 16.44 -17.66
CA GLN A 565 -9.22 15.42 -17.81
C GLN A 565 -7.87 16.12 -18.01
N ILE A 566 -6.92 15.93 -17.09
CA ILE A 566 -5.61 16.60 -17.11
C ILE A 566 -4.50 15.80 -17.81
N PHE A 567 -4.83 14.65 -18.37
CA PHE A 567 -3.91 13.74 -19.08
C PHE A 567 -4.46 13.44 -20.48
N ASP A 568 -3.59 13.10 -21.42
CA ASP A 568 -4.00 12.78 -22.78
C ASP A 568 -4.41 11.31 -22.90
N GLU A 569 -5.32 10.97 -23.82
CA GLU A 569 -5.85 9.60 -23.93
C GLU A 569 -4.78 8.52 -24.14
N GLU A 570 -3.64 8.88 -24.74
CA GLU A 570 -2.49 7.97 -24.91
C GLU A 570 -1.82 7.56 -23.58
N ASP A 571 -2.00 8.37 -22.53
CA ASP A 571 -1.49 8.12 -21.17
C ASP A 571 -2.45 7.24 -20.34
N ARG A 572 -3.60 6.84 -20.91
CA ARG A 572 -4.53 5.92 -20.26
C ARG A 572 -3.89 4.54 -20.11
N VAL A 573 -3.87 4.00 -18.89
CA VAL A 573 -3.41 2.63 -18.61
C VAL A 573 -4.59 1.66 -18.61
N CYS A 574 -4.32 0.37 -18.75
CA CYS A 574 -5.35 -0.67 -18.64
C CYS A 574 -5.91 -0.76 -17.21
N THR A 575 -6.97 -1.55 -17.03
CA THR A 575 -7.71 -1.65 -15.77
C THR A 575 -7.21 -2.77 -14.87
N THR A 576 -7.18 -2.54 -13.56
CA THR A 576 -6.98 -3.59 -12.54
C THR A 576 -8.21 -3.70 -11.63
N HIS A 577 -8.62 -4.93 -11.29
CA HIS A 577 -9.83 -5.21 -10.51
C HIS A 577 -9.66 -4.69 -9.07
N PRO A 578 -10.67 -4.01 -8.49
CA PRO A 578 -10.53 -3.29 -7.22
C PRO A 578 -10.27 -4.22 -6.03
N VAL A 579 -10.67 -5.50 -6.12
CA VAL A 579 -10.46 -6.50 -5.07
C VAL A 579 -9.25 -7.41 -5.32
N PHE A 580 -8.99 -7.80 -6.57
CA PHE A 580 -8.02 -8.86 -6.90
C PHE A 580 -6.69 -8.34 -7.43
N VAL A 581 -6.63 -7.05 -7.77
CA VAL A 581 -5.43 -6.33 -8.22
C VAL A 581 -4.76 -6.96 -9.46
N ILE A 582 -5.56 -7.63 -10.29
CA ILE A 582 -5.23 -8.09 -11.64
C ILE A 582 -6.37 -7.71 -12.59
N PRO A 583 -6.16 -7.71 -13.93
CA PRO A 583 -7.25 -7.45 -14.87
C PRO A 583 -8.46 -8.36 -14.63
N GLN A 584 -9.68 -7.81 -14.69
CA GLN A 584 -10.91 -8.54 -14.36
C GLN A 584 -11.04 -9.88 -15.10
N HIS A 585 -10.81 -9.88 -16.41
CA HIS A 585 -10.89 -11.09 -17.23
C HIS A 585 -9.88 -12.19 -16.80
N LYS A 586 -8.74 -11.83 -16.19
CA LYS A 586 -7.76 -12.80 -15.66
C LYS A 586 -8.25 -13.45 -14.37
N ALA A 587 -8.86 -12.66 -13.47
CA ALA A 587 -9.49 -13.18 -12.27
C ALA A 587 -10.66 -14.12 -12.63
N GLU A 588 -11.55 -13.69 -13.53
CA GLU A 588 -12.70 -14.48 -14.00
C GLU A 588 -12.26 -15.79 -14.68
N SER A 589 -11.21 -15.75 -15.50
CA SER A 589 -10.66 -16.97 -16.14
C SER A 589 -10.12 -17.97 -15.12
N CYS A 590 -9.41 -17.48 -14.09
CA CYS A 590 -8.88 -18.31 -13.01
C CYS A 590 -10.03 -18.96 -12.20
N GLN A 591 -10.99 -18.15 -11.77
CA GLN A 591 -12.17 -18.62 -11.03
C GLN A 591 -12.97 -19.65 -11.83
N LYS A 592 -13.23 -19.36 -13.11
CA LYS A 592 -13.94 -20.28 -14.01
C LYS A 592 -13.21 -21.61 -14.16
N TYR A 593 -11.88 -21.58 -14.29
CA TYR A 593 -11.07 -22.78 -14.36
C TYR A 593 -11.26 -23.66 -13.12
N PHE A 594 -11.07 -23.11 -11.92
CA PHE A 594 -11.16 -23.87 -10.69
C PHE A 594 -12.60 -24.24 -10.29
N ALA A 595 -13.61 -23.48 -10.72
CA ALA A 595 -15.02 -23.85 -10.59
C ALA A 595 -15.39 -25.06 -11.46
N SER A 596 -14.70 -25.27 -12.60
CA SER A 596 -14.96 -26.41 -13.48
C SER A 596 -14.39 -27.74 -12.97
N LYS A 597 -13.49 -27.71 -11.98
CA LYS A 597 -12.84 -28.90 -11.42
C LYS A 597 -13.73 -29.54 -10.35
N GLN A 598 -14.03 -30.84 -10.49
CA GLN A 598 -14.73 -31.60 -9.45
C GLN A 598 -13.78 -31.94 -8.30
N GLY A 599 -14.14 -31.58 -7.07
CA GLY A 599 -13.30 -31.86 -5.90
C GLY A 599 -12.07 -30.96 -5.86
N PHE A 600 -10.90 -31.54 -5.54
CA PHE A 600 -9.61 -30.85 -5.53
C PHE A 600 -8.89 -30.99 -6.85
#